data_AF-A0A419FI38-F1
#
_entry.id   AF-A0A419FI38-F1
#
_cell.length_a   1.000
_cell.length_b   1.000
_cell.length_c   1.000
_cell.angle_alpha   90.00
_cell.angle_beta   90.00
_cell.angle_gamma   90.00
#
_symmetry.space_group_name_H-M   'P 1'
#
loop_
_entity.id
_entity.type
_entity.pdbx_description
1 polymer ?
#
loop_
_entity_poly.entity_id
_entity_poly.type
_entity_poly.pdbx_seq_one_letter_code
_entity_poly.pdbx_strand_id
1 'polypeptide(L)'
;MLTSLGELEGFRDRFPVDTSRALVPVAPEPTSNERIGWLAEAAERALDEIRALDAAEREQRQTIEGQLARSRRLREDAERLEVVAAQLREVGDRAGSLAGSVLDERAQARAEALIPTCGQLATEADVRRGRLIAEAARIESEPAIARLLDQERRQEEERRVQETLRRVEVLMDQHEYKEARSLLHVLAEESSAPDLSGTLETLRLREQAVKTRMAESALREARRCYRREPVQAIDLLEALDLDGVVEEIARHVYGCWLHACRRLGLLAAIHYTPAFAKGAVLMPAEDGRWEVVSALGLSHWERGRRFAPQALRGARPLT
;
A
#
# COMPACT_ATOMS: atom_id res chain seq x y z
N MET A 1 -56.02 -11.73 15.76
CA MET A 1 -54.85 -12.48 16.27
C MET A 1 -55.39 -13.58 17.15
N LEU A 2 -55.19 -14.85 16.77
CA LEU A 2 -55.43 -16.02 17.61
C LEU A 2 -54.05 -16.45 18.12
N THR A 3 -53.82 -16.31 19.41
CA THR A 3 -52.47 -16.36 20.02
C THR A 3 -52.18 -17.62 20.82
N SER A 4 -52.99 -18.68 20.70
CA SER A 4 -52.62 -19.98 21.25
C SER A 4 -53.24 -21.17 20.49
N LEU A 5 -52.49 -22.29 20.45
CA LEU A 5 -52.96 -23.59 19.92
C LEU A 5 -54.18 -24.14 20.67
N GLY A 6 -54.42 -23.71 21.90
CA GLY A 6 -55.59 -24.13 22.69
C GLY A 6 -56.92 -23.56 22.19
N GLU A 7 -56.91 -22.43 21.49
CA GLU A 7 -58.13 -21.85 20.91
C GLU A 7 -58.62 -22.62 19.67
N LEU A 8 -57.74 -23.41 19.04
CA LEU A 8 -58.10 -24.29 17.92
C LEU A 8 -58.77 -25.60 18.39
N GLU A 9 -58.43 -26.11 19.57
CA GLU A 9 -59.08 -27.31 20.13
C GLU A 9 -60.56 -27.06 20.47
N GLY A 10 -60.90 -25.87 21.01
CA GLY A 10 -62.29 -25.48 21.26
C GLY A 10 -63.13 -25.28 19.98
N PHE A 11 -62.51 -25.07 18.82
CA PHE A 11 -63.21 -24.97 17.54
C PHE A 11 -63.53 -26.35 16.95
N ARG A 12 -62.71 -27.37 17.25
CA ARG A 12 -62.88 -28.75 16.77
C ARG A 12 -64.13 -29.42 17.36
N ASP A 13 -64.48 -29.11 18.60
CA ASP A 13 -65.65 -29.70 19.28
C ASP A 13 -66.99 -29.06 18.87
N ARG A 14 -66.96 -27.91 18.20
CA ARG A 14 -68.17 -27.19 17.75
C ARG A 14 -68.72 -27.69 16.42
N PHE A 15 -67.95 -28.49 15.69
CA PHE A 15 -68.33 -29.12 14.43
C PHE A 15 -68.03 -30.62 14.52
N PRO A 16 -68.97 -31.47 14.96
CA PRO A 16 -68.80 -32.90 14.86
C PRO A 16 -68.69 -33.26 13.38
N VAL A 17 -67.47 -33.49 12.93
CA VAL A 17 -67.22 -33.97 11.57
C VAL A 17 -67.73 -35.41 11.55
N ASP A 18 -68.84 -35.62 10.83
CA ASP A 18 -69.36 -36.94 10.55
C ASP A 18 -68.34 -37.72 9.70
N THR A 19 -67.50 -38.53 10.35
CA THR A 19 -66.45 -39.31 9.70
C THR A 19 -66.99 -40.52 8.93
N SER A 20 -68.32 -40.67 8.81
CA SER A 20 -68.92 -41.85 8.18
C SER A 20 -69.14 -41.74 6.67
N ARG A 21 -68.92 -40.58 6.03
CA ARG A 21 -69.16 -40.40 4.57
C ARG A 21 -68.22 -39.44 3.83
N ALA A 22 -66.93 -39.51 4.12
CA ALA A 22 -65.92 -38.98 3.22
C ALA A 22 -64.82 -40.03 2.99
N LEU A 23 -65.05 -40.93 2.02
CA LEU A 23 -63.95 -41.62 1.35
C LEU A 23 -63.19 -40.56 0.55
N VAL A 24 -62.38 -39.75 1.22
CA VAL A 24 -61.32 -39.02 0.55
C VAL A 24 -60.31 -40.10 0.15
N PRO A 25 -60.09 -40.36 -1.15
CA PRO A 25 -59.05 -41.29 -1.54
C PRO A 25 -57.73 -40.75 -1.01
N VAL A 26 -57.17 -41.42 -0.01
CA VAL A 26 -55.77 -41.21 0.38
C VAL A 26 -54.96 -41.70 -0.82
N ALA A 27 -54.43 -40.77 -1.61
CA ALA A 27 -53.51 -41.11 -2.67
C ALA A 27 -52.39 -41.96 -2.06
N PRO A 28 -52.04 -43.13 -2.64
CA PRO A 28 -50.98 -43.96 -2.08
C PRO A 28 -49.73 -43.10 -1.96
N GLU A 29 -49.13 -43.05 -0.76
CA GLU A 29 -47.84 -42.38 -0.61
C GLU A 29 -46.86 -43.02 -1.61
N PRO A 30 -46.14 -42.21 -2.41
CA PRO A 30 -45.22 -42.75 -3.38
C PRO A 30 -44.22 -43.66 -2.67
N THR A 31 -43.99 -44.83 -3.24
CA THR A 31 -43.00 -45.79 -2.74
C THR A 31 -41.62 -45.13 -2.70
N SER A 32 -40.71 -45.63 -1.84
CA SER A 32 -39.34 -45.10 -1.74
C SER A 32 -38.66 -45.01 -3.12
N ASN A 33 -38.93 -45.98 -4.00
CA ASN A 33 -38.41 -46.02 -5.37
C ASN A 33 -39.00 -44.94 -6.28
N GLU A 34 -40.30 -44.63 -6.14
CA GLU A 34 -40.92 -43.51 -6.87
C GLU A 34 -40.33 -42.19 -6.39
N ARG A 35 -40.15 -41.98 -5.08
CA ARG A 35 -39.51 -40.75 -4.56
C ARG A 35 -38.08 -40.59 -5.07
N ILE A 36 -37.31 -41.68 -5.14
CA ILE A 36 -35.96 -41.68 -5.73
C ILE A 36 -36.01 -41.32 -7.22
N GLY A 37 -36.96 -41.87 -7.98
CA GLY A 37 -37.18 -41.52 -9.39
C GLY A 37 -37.53 -40.05 -9.58
N TRP A 38 -38.45 -39.51 -8.79
CA TRP A 38 -38.82 -38.08 -8.82
C TRP A 38 -37.64 -37.16 -8.47
N LEU A 39 -36.81 -37.54 -7.49
CA LEU A 39 -35.60 -36.80 -7.15
C LEU A 39 -34.54 -36.87 -8.24
N ALA A 40 -34.37 -38.02 -8.90
CA ALA A 40 -33.46 -38.17 -10.04
C ALA A 40 -33.90 -37.29 -11.22
N GLU A 41 -35.19 -37.31 -11.58
CA GLU A 41 -35.74 -36.45 -12.65
C GLU A 41 -35.67 -34.96 -12.30
N ALA A 42 -35.86 -34.59 -11.03
CA ALA A 42 -35.67 -33.22 -10.58
C ALA A 42 -34.19 -32.79 -10.65
N ALA A 43 -33.27 -33.68 -10.29
CA ALA A 43 -31.83 -33.43 -10.39
C ALA A 43 -31.36 -33.32 -11.84
N GLU A 44 -31.86 -34.16 -12.75
CA GLU A 44 -31.57 -34.08 -14.19
C GLU A 44 -32.07 -32.77 -14.79
N ARG A 45 -33.31 -32.36 -14.46
CA ARG A 45 -33.84 -31.05 -14.89
C ARG A 45 -33.02 -29.88 -14.36
N ALA A 46 -32.61 -29.92 -13.10
CA ALA A 46 -31.75 -28.89 -12.52
C ALA A 46 -30.37 -28.85 -13.18
N LEU A 47 -29.79 -30.00 -13.53
CA LEU A 47 -28.53 -30.07 -14.27
C LEU A 47 -28.65 -29.49 -15.69
N ASP A 48 -29.73 -29.79 -16.39
CA ASP A 48 -29.97 -29.24 -17.73
C ASP A 48 -30.22 -27.72 -17.69
N GLU A 49 -30.91 -27.23 -16.66
CA GLU A 49 -31.07 -25.79 -16.41
C GLU A 49 -29.72 -25.12 -16.15
N ILE A 50 -28.87 -25.70 -15.29
CA ILE A 50 -27.52 -25.19 -15.03
C ILE A 50 -26.67 -25.18 -16.32
N ARG A 51 -26.74 -26.23 -17.14
CA ARG A 51 -26.03 -26.30 -18.43
C ARG A 51 -26.50 -25.22 -19.41
N ALA A 52 -27.80 -24.95 -19.45
CA ALA A 52 -28.36 -23.90 -20.30
C ALA A 52 -27.90 -22.50 -19.82
N LEU A 53 -27.89 -22.26 -18.51
CA LEU A 53 -27.39 -21.01 -17.93
C LEU A 53 -25.89 -20.80 -18.20
N ASP A 54 -25.08 -21.82 -18.04
CA ASP A 54 -23.63 -21.80 -18.31
C ASP A 54 -23.34 -21.59 -19.82
N ALA A 55 -24.13 -22.18 -20.72
CA ALA A 55 -24.02 -21.91 -22.16
C ALA A 55 -24.35 -20.43 -22.49
N ALA A 56 -25.43 -19.89 -21.91
CA ALA A 56 -25.82 -18.49 -22.09
C ALA A 56 -24.77 -17.52 -21.51
N GLU A 57 -24.18 -17.83 -20.35
CA GLU A 57 -23.12 -17.04 -19.74
C GLU A 57 -21.87 -17.00 -20.61
N ARG A 58 -21.47 -18.14 -21.21
CA ARG A 58 -20.34 -18.18 -22.15
C ARG A 58 -20.57 -17.32 -23.39
N GLU A 59 -21.75 -17.38 -23.98
CA GLU A 59 -22.10 -16.56 -25.15
C GLU A 59 -22.09 -15.07 -24.80
N GLN A 60 -22.66 -14.71 -23.65
CA GLN A 60 -22.62 -13.35 -23.13
C GLN A 60 -21.17 -12.88 -22.90
N ARG A 61 -20.33 -13.73 -22.30
CA ARG A 61 -18.92 -13.42 -22.08
C ARG A 61 -18.15 -13.22 -23.38
N GLN A 62 -18.35 -14.07 -24.38
CA GLN A 62 -17.74 -13.90 -25.71
C GLN A 62 -18.16 -12.57 -26.36
N THR A 63 -19.42 -12.17 -26.19
CA THR A 63 -19.93 -10.88 -26.69
C THR A 63 -19.22 -9.70 -26.00
N ILE A 64 -19.13 -9.74 -24.67
CA ILE A 64 -18.46 -8.71 -23.86
C ILE A 64 -16.97 -8.63 -24.23
N GLU A 65 -16.28 -9.76 -24.32
CA GLU A 65 -14.87 -9.83 -24.72
C GLU A 65 -14.67 -9.27 -26.15
N GLY A 66 -15.58 -9.56 -27.07
CA GLY A 66 -15.57 -9.00 -28.42
C GLY A 66 -15.77 -7.47 -28.45
N GLN A 67 -16.70 -6.94 -27.67
CA GLN A 67 -16.92 -5.50 -27.53
C GLN A 67 -15.71 -4.80 -26.89
N LEU A 68 -15.11 -5.40 -25.87
CA LEU A 68 -13.94 -4.87 -25.19
C LEU A 68 -12.70 -4.89 -26.10
N ALA A 69 -12.51 -5.96 -26.89
CA ALA A 69 -11.48 -6.01 -27.93
C ALA A 69 -11.69 -4.92 -29.00
N ARG A 70 -12.95 -4.65 -29.38
CA ARG A 70 -13.29 -3.55 -30.28
C ARG A 70 -12.95 -2.19 -29.66
N SER A 71 -13.27 -1.95 -28.38
CA SER A 71 -12.91 -0.70 -27.69
C SER A 71 -11.38 -0.49 -27.66
N ARG A 72 -10.62 -1.54 -27.33
CA ARG A 72 -9.14 -1.50 -27.33
C ARG A 72 -8.58 -1.10 -28.71
N ARG A 73 -9.09 -1.70 -29.79
CA ARG A 73 -8.70 -1.33 -31.17
C ARG A 73 -9.03 0.13 -31.50
N LEU A 74 -10.20 0.63 -31.10
CA LEU A 74 -10.57 2.04 -31.32
C LEU A 74 -9.62 3.00 -30.61
N ARG A 75 -9.15 2.64 -29.41
CA ARG A 75 -8.12 3.42 -28.68
C ARG A 75 -6.77 3.37 -29.38
N GLU A 76 -6.31 2.20 -29.80
CA GLU A 76 -5.06 2.06 -30.56
C GLU A 76 -5.07 2.90 -31.85
N ASP A 77 -6.20 2.90 -32.58
CA ASP A 77 -6.36 3.73 -33.78
C ASP A 77 -6.37 5.23 -33.45
N ALA A 78 -6.97 5.62 -32.32
CA ALA A 78 -6.96 7.00 -31.84
C ALA A 78 -5.55 7.49 -31.47
N GLU A 79 -4.74 6.64 -30.82
CA GLU A 79 -3.33 6.92 -30.51
C GLU A 79 -2.49 7.06 -31.78
N ARG A 80 -2.72 6.21 -32.80
CA ARG A 80 -2.05 6.36 -34.10
C ARG A 80 -2.38 7.68 -34.78
N LEU A 81 -3.64 8.12 -34.72
CA LEU A 81 -4.06 9.41 -35.27
C LEU A 81 -3.45 10.59 -34.52
N GLU A 82 -3.24 10.48 -33.21
CA GLU A 82 -2.53 11.50 -32.42
C GLU A 82 -1.10 11.68 -32.91
N VAL A 83 -0.38 10.58 -33.13
CA VAL A 83 0.98 10.60 -33.68
C VAL A 83 1.00 11.23 -35.07
N VAL A 84 0.06 10.86 -35.94
CA VAL A 84 -0.06 11.43 -37.29
C VAL A 84 -0.36 12.94 -37.24
N ALA A 85 -1.28 13.38 -36.39
CA ALA A 85 -1.59 14.79 -36.22
C ALA A 85 -0.37 15.59 -35.73
N ALA A 86 0.39 15.05 -34.78
CA ALA A 86 1.63 15.66 -34.30
C ALA A 86 2.68 15.79 -35.41
N GLN A 87 2.89 14.72 -36.20
CA GLN A 87 3.81 14.74 -37.35
C GLN A 87 3.38 15.74 -38.42
N LEU A 88 2.09 15.85 -38.72
CA LEU A 88 1.57 16.83 -39.69
C LEU A 88 1.80 18.27 -39.24
N ARG A 89 1.63 18.57 -37.94
CA ARG A 89 1.95 19.90 -37.40
C ARG A 89 3.44 20.19 -37.50
N GLU A 90 4.29 19.24 -37.14
CA GLU A 90 5.74 19.39 -37.26
C GLU A 90 6.19 19.65 -38.70
N VAL A 91 5.61 18.93 -39.67
CA VAL A 91 5.88 19.16 -41.10
C VAL A 91 5.40 20.55 -41.53
N GLY A 92 4.23 20.99 -41.06
CA GLY A 92 3.73 22.34 -41.27
C GLY A 92 4.66 23.43 -40.73
N ASP A 93 5.16 23.26 -39.50
CA ASP A 93 6.09 24.21 -38.86
C ASP A 93 7.44 24.29 -39.60
N ARG A 94 7.96 23.14 -40.04
CA ARG A 94 9.16 23.06 -40.87
C ARG A 94 8.95 23.73 -42.23
N ALA A 95 7.80 23.53 -42.86
CA ALA A 95 7.46 24.20 -44.10
C ALA A 95 7.32 25.72 -43.93
N GLY A 96 6.72 26.19 -42.82
CA GLY A 96 6.69 27.61 -42.46
C GLY A 96 8.08 28.22 -42.29
N SER A 97 8.98 27.50 -41.61
CA SER A 97 10.38 27.92 -41.43
C SER A 97 11.14 27.95 -42.77
N LEU A 98 10.88 26.99 -43.66
CA LEU A 98 11.48 26.92 -44.99
C LEU A 98 10.98 28.05 -45.89
N ALA A 99 9.67 28.32 -45.90
CA ALA A 99 9.07 29.43 -46.65
C ALA A 99 9.66 30.79 -46.24
N GLY A 100 9.97 30.98 -44.95
CA GLY A 100 10.59 32.21 -44.46
C GLY A 100 12.09 32.36 -44.72
N SER A 101 12.79 31.30 -45.16
CA SER A 101 14.26 31.29 -45.27
C SER A 101 14.80 30.97 -46.66
N VAL A 102 13.99 30.37 -47.54
CA VAL A 102 14.43 29.96 -48.89
C VAL A 102 14.31 31.11 -49.88
N LEU A 103 15.38 31.30 -50.67
CA LEU A 103 15.45 32.33 -51.72
C LEU A 103 14.87 31.87 -53.07
N ASP A 104 14.69 30.56 -53.29
CA ASP A 104 14.06 30.03 -54.49
C ASP A 104 12.53 30.18 -54.40
N GLU A 105 11.96 31.05 -55.25
CA GLU A 105 10.52 31.36 -55.28
C GLU A 105 9.64 30.11 -55.48
N ARG A 106 10.13 29.09 -56.22
CA ARG A 106 9.38 27.85 -56.44
C ARG A 106 9.32 26.99 -55.18
N ALA A 107 10.43 26.87 -54.46
CA ALA A 107 10.48 26.17 -53.18
C ALA A 107 9.68 26.91 -52.10
N GLN A 108 9.73 28.25 -52.08
CA GLN A 108 8.91 29.08 -51.19
C GLN A 108 7.41 28.84 -51.44
N ALA A 109 6.93 28.97 -52.68
CA ALA A 109 5.53 28.78 -53.01
C ALA A 109 5.02 27.35 -52.68
N ARG A 110 5.88 26.33 -52.84
CA ARG A 110 5.56 24.94 -52.45
C ARG A 110 5.46 24.78 -50.94
N ALA A 111 6.36 25.41 -50.18
CA ALA A 111 6.34 25.37 -48.72
C ALA A 111 5.12 26.11 -48.16
N GLU A 112 4.80 27.28 -48.71
CA GLU A 112 3.59 28.05 -48.36
C GLU A 112 2.30 27.28 -48.66
N ALA A 113 2.25 26.54 -49.77
CA ALA A 113 1.10 25.68 -50.10
C ALA A 113 0.96 24.46 -49.16
N LEU A 114 2.06 23.97 -48.57
CA LEU A 114 2.05 22.80 -47.69
C LEU A 114 1.45 23.11 -46.31
N ILE A 115 1.71 24.30 -45.77
CA ILE A 115 1.25 24.73 -44.44
C ILE A 115 -0.26 24.54 -44.23
N PRO A 116 -1.16 25.08 -45.09
CA PRO A 116 -2.60 24.92 -44.92
C PRO A 116 -3.04 23.47 -45.11
N THR A 117 -2.40 22.71 -46.01
CA THR A 117 -2.71 21.29 -46.22
C THR A 117 -2.36 20.44 -44.99
N CYS A 118 -1.17 20.64 -44.41
CA CYS A 118 -0.77 19.99 -43.17
C CYS A 118 -1.69 20.36 -42.00
N GLY A 119 -2.06 21.63 -41.87
CA GLY A 119 -2.99 22.10 -40.84
C GLY A 119 -4.41 21.50 -40.98
N GLN A 120 -4.92 21.39 -42.21
CA GLN A 120 -6.22 20.75 -42.48
C GLN A 120 -6.20 19.26 -42.14
N LEU A 121 -5.17 18.53 -42.59
CA LEU A 121 -5.04 17.09 -42.31
C LEU A 121 -4.84 16.80 -40.82
N ALA A 122 -4.08 17.64 -40.11
CA ALA A 122 -3.91 17.51 -38.65
C ALA A 122 -5.25 17.71 -37.93
N THR A 123 -6.03 18.71 -38.36
CA THR A 123 -7.37 18.97 -37.82
C THR A 123 -8.33 17.81 -38.08
N GLU A 124 -8.31 17.24 -39.29
CA GLU A 124 -9.12 16.07 -39.64
C GLU A 124 -8.74 14.84 -38.79
N ALA A 125 -7.44 14.62 -38.59
CA ALA A 125 -6.93 13.56 -37.72
C ALA A 125 -7.39 13.74 -36.27
N ASP A 126 -7.34 14.95 -35.71
CA ASP A 126 -7.83 15.26 -34.36
C ASP A 126 -9.35 15.03 -34.23
N VAL A 127 -10.14 15.48 -35.20
CA VAL A 127 -11.60 15.26 -35.21
C VAL A 127 -11.92 13.77 -35.26
N ARG A 128 -11.21 13.01 -36.10
CA ARG A 128 -11.40 11.56 -36.19
C ARG A 128 -10.98 10.85 -34.91
N ARG A 129 -9.84 11.23 -34.31
CA ARG A 129 -9.38 10.74 -33.00
C ARG A 129 -10.46 10.97 -31.94
N GLY A 130 -11.03 12.17 -31.85
CA GLY A 130 -12.09 12.49 -30.91
C GLY A 130 -13.33 11.59 -31.06
N ARG A 131 -13.72 11.28 -32.31
CA ARG A 131 -14.82 10.34 -32.58
C ARG A 131 -14.50 8.91 -32.11
N LEU A 132 -13.29 8.42 -32.37
CA LEU A 132 -12.87 7.07 -31.96
C LEU A 132 -12.83 6.94 -30.42
N ILE A 133 -12.31 7.95 -29.73
CA ILE A 133 -12.28 7.98 -28.25
C ILE A 133 -13.71 8.01 -27.70
N ALA A 134 -14.59 8.84 -28.26
CA ALA A 134 -15.99 8.90 -27.83
C ALA A 134 -16.73 7.57 -28.07
N GLU A 135 -16.46 6.89 -29.18
CA GLU A 135 -17.03 5.57 -29.45
C GLU A 135 -16.50 4.49 -28.49
N ALA A 136 -15.19 4.48 -28.22
CA ALA A 136 -14.59 3.58 -27.23
C ALA A 136 -15.19 3.80 -25.83
N ALA A 137 -15.29 5.07 -25.39
CA ALA A 137 -15.89 5.42 -24.11
C ALA A 137 -17.37 4.99 -24.01
N ARG A 138 -18.13 5.08 -25.11
CA ARG A 138 -19.51 4.58 -25.15
C ARG A 138 -19.59 3.07 -24.94
N ILE A 139 -18.70 2.30 -25.58
CA ILE A 139 -18.62 0.85 -25.36
C ILE A 139 -18.27 0.56 -23.90
N GLU A 140 -17.27 1.24 -23.35
CA GLU A 140 -16.81 1.04 -21.96
C GLU A 140 -17.84 1.48 -20.91
N SER A 141 -18.75 2.40 -21.26
CA SER A 141 -19.84 2.82 -20.38
C SER A 141 -20.95 1.77 -20.23
N GLU A 142 -20.96 0.73 -21.08
CA GLU A 142 -21.93 -0.36 -20.95
C GLU A 142 -21.75 -1.07 -19.59
N PRO A 143 -22.80 -1.25 -18.76
CA PRO A 143 -22.65 -1.70 -17.37
C PRO A 143 -21.89 -3.02 -17.21
N ALA A 144 -22.05 -3.97 -18.14
CA ALA A 144 -21.36 -5.25 -18.10
C ALA A 144 -19.84 -5.09 -18.33
N ILE A 145 -19.47 -4.26 -19.30
CA ILE A 145 -18.07 -3.94 -19.62
C ILE A 145 -17.44 -3.11 -18.51
N ALA A 146 -18.15 -2.10 -18.01
CA ALA A 146 -17.69 -1.27 -16.90
C ALA A 146 -17.38 -2.11 -15.64
N ARG A 147 -18.25 -3.09 -15.30
CA ARG A 147 -18.00 -4.02 -14.20
C ARG A 147 -16.77 -4.89 -14.43
N LEU A 148 -16.58 -5.40 -15.64
CA LEU A 148 -15.41 -6.22 -15.97
C LEU A 148 -14.11 -5.40 -15.89
N LEU A 149 -14.10 -4.18 -16.43
CA LEU A 149 -12.95 -3.26 -16.31
C LEU A 149 -12.66 -2.87 -14.87
N ASP A 150 -13.71 -2.69 -14.05
CA ASP A 150 -13.53 -2.43 -12.62
C ASP A 150 -12.93 -3.63 -11.89
N GLN A 151 -13.37 -4.84 -12.23
CA GLN A 151 -12.79 -6.07 -11.71
C GLN A 151 -11.33 -6.24 -12.14
N GLU A 152 -11.00 -6.00 -13.41
CA GLU A 152 -9.62 -6.03 -13.90
C GLU A 152 -8.73 -5.03 -13.14
N ARG A 153 -9.23 -3.80 -12.93
CA ARG A 153 -8.50 -2.78 -12.14
C ARG A 153 -8.27 -3.20 -10.70
N ARG A 154 -9.30 -3.72 -10.03
CA ARG A 154 -9.15 -4.23 -8.65
C ARG A 154 -8.16 -5.38 -8.57
N GLN A 155 -8.18 -6.31 -9.52
CA GLN A 155 -7.21 -7.42 -9.57
C GLN A 155 -5.79 -6.92 -9.78
N GLU A 156 -5.59 -5.92 -10.63
CA GLU A 156 -4.27 -5.34 -10.86
C GLU A 156 -3.78 -4.57 -9.64
N GLU A 157 -4.65 -3.81 -8.97
CA GLU A 157 -4.37 -3.15 -7.70
C GLU A 157 -3.98 -4.18 -6.62
N GLU A 158 -4.74 -5.26 -6.47
CA GLU A 158 -4.43 -6.36 -5.56
C GLU A 158 -3.06 -6.99 -5.85
N ARG A 159 -2.74 -7.23 -7.13
CA ARG A 159 -1.42 -7.75 -7.53
C ARG A 159 -0.29 -6.79 -7.18
N ARG A 160 -0.46 -5.50 -7.46
CA ARG A 160 0.52 -4.45 -7.14
C ARG A 160 0.74 -4.34 -5.63
N VAL A 161 -0.33 -4.40 -4.84
CA VAL A 161 -0.28 -4.43 -3.38
C VAL A 161 0.50 -5.67 -2.91
N GLN A 162 0.17 -6.86 -3.42
CA GLN A 162 0.86 -8.10 -3.07
C GLN A 162 2.34 -8.08 -3.46
N GLU A 163 2.69 -7.54 -4.62
CA GLU A 163 4.09 -7.39 -5.05
C GLU A 163 4.86 -6.44 -4.13
N THR A 164 4.23 -5.33 -3.74
CA THR A 164 4.82 -4.37 -2.80
C THR A 164 5.03 -5.00 -1.43
N LEU A 165 4.06 -5.78 -0.92
CA LEU A 165 4.21 -6.51 0.35
C LEU A 165 5.32 -7.56 0.29
N ARG A 166 5.45 -8.32 -0.80
CA ARG A 166 6.58 -9.24 -1.01
C ARG A 166 7.92 -8.48 -1.01
N ARG A 167 7.96 -7.30 -1.63
CA ARG A 167 9.17 -6.47 -1.62
C ARG A 167 9.51 -6.00 -0.20
N VAL A 168 8.52 -5.62 0.60
CA VAL A 168 8.69 -5.27 2.01
C VAL A 168 9.24 -6.44 2.81
N GLU A 169 8.73 -7.67 2.61
CA GLU A 169 9.25 -8.87 3.26
C GLU A 169 10.74 -9.09 2.94
N VAL A 170 11.13 -8.98 1.66
CA VAL A 170 12.54 -9.09 1.24
C VAL A 170 13.41 -8.03 1.94
N LEU A 171 12.96 -6.78 2.01
CA LEU A 171 13.70 -5.71 2.70
C LEU A 171 13.79 -5.97 4.21
N MET A 172 12.74 -6.51 4.82
CA MET A 172 12.74 -6.88 6.24
C MET A 172 13.73 -8.02 6.54
N ASP A 173 13.87 -8.97 5.62
CA ASP A 173 14.84 -10.07 5.72
C ASP A 173 16.29 -9.60 5.46
N GLN A 174 16.46 -8.54 4.65
CA GLN A 174 17.75 -7.86 4.43
C GLN A 174 18.12 -6.86 5.52
N HIS A 175 17.30 -6.70 6.56
CA HIS A 175 17.46 -5.72 7.63
C HIS A 175 17.37 -4.24 7.19
N GLU A 176 16.80 -3.97 6.01
CA GLU A 176 16.59 -2.63 5.45
C GLU A 176 15.26 -2.01 5.94
N TYR A 177 15.11 -1.91 7.27
CA TYR A 177 13.83 -1.56 7.92
C TYR A 177 13.31 -0.15 7.57
N LYS A 178 14.21 0.80 7.28
CA LYS A 178 13.83 2.16 6.87
C LYS A 178 13.14 2.17 5.51
N GLU A 179 13.69 1.42 4.56
CA GLU A 179 13.13 1.30 3.21
C GLU A 179 11.81 0.53 3.25
N ALA A 180 11.77 -0.59 3.98
CA ALA A 180 10.55 -1.35 4.21
C ALA A 180 9.43 -0.49 4.81
N ARG A 181 9.75 0.37 5.80
CA ARG A 181 8.79 1.32 6.39
C ARG A 181 8.33 2.37 5.38
N SER A 182 9.24 2.91 4.57
CA SER A 182 8.89 3.92 3.57
C SER A 182 7.91 3.36 2.52
N LEU A 183 8.12 2.13 2.06
CA LEU A 183 7.22 1.47 1.12
C LEU A 183 5.85 1.21 1.74
N LEU A 184 5.79 0.79 3.01
CA LEU A 184 4.51 0.61 3.71
C LEU A 184 3.76 1.93 3.90
N HIS A 185 4.46 3.05 4.13
CA HIS A 185 3.81 4.36 4.21
C HIS A 185 3.23 4.82 2.88
N VAL A 186 4.00 4.69 1.79
CA VAL A 186 3.50 4.99 0.45
C VAL A 186 2.27 4.16 0.13
N LEU A 187 2.31 2.86 0.46
CA LEU A 187 1.16 1.97 0.27
C LEU A 187 -0.04 2.36 1.15
N ALA A 188 0.19 2.80 2.39
CA ALA A 188 -0.88 3.24 3.30
C ALA A 188 -1.56 4.55 2.87
N GLU A 189 -0.87 5.41 2.12
CA GLU A 189 -1.42 6.66 1.58
C GLU A 189 -2.32 6.42 0.35
N GLU A 190 -2.20 5.27 -0.32
CA GLU A 190 -3.09 4.91 -1.43
C GLU A 190 -4.50 4.58 -0.88
N SER A 191 -5.54 5.23 -1.42
CA SER A 191 -6.92 5.18 -0.88
C SER A 191 -7.59 3.79 -0.88
N SER A 192 -6.96 2.79 -1.50
CA SER A 192 -7.39 1.39 -1.56
C SER A 192 -6.49 0.44 -0.74
N ALA A 193 -5.69 0.96 0.19
CA ALA A 193 -4.75 0.16 0.96
C ALA A 193 -5.44 -0.90 1.85
N PRO A 194 -4.91 -2.14 1.90
CA PRO A 194 -5.34 -3.12 2.89
C PRO A 194 -4.98 -2.66 4.31
N ASP A 195 -5.50 -3.33 5.33
CA ASP A 195 -5.07 -3.10 6.71
C ASP A 195 -3.60 -3.53 6.88
N LEU A 196 -2.70 -2.54 6.89
CA LEU A 196 -1.25 -2.72 7.03
C LEU A 196 -0.78 -2.73 8.50
N SER A 197 -1.70 -2.60 9.47
CA SER A 197 -1.35 -2.49 10.89
C SER A 197 -0.51 -3.68 11.39
N GLY A 198 -0.87 -4.90 10.97
CA GLY A 198 -0.15 -6.12 11.33
C GLY A 198 1.29 -6.17 10.78
N THR A 199 1.48 -5.75 9.52
CA THR A 199 2.80 -5.73 8.88
C THR A 199 3.69 -4.64 9.48
N LEU A 200 3.12 -3.47 9.79
CA LEU A 200 3.82 -2.39 10.48
C LEU A 200 4.27 -2.80 11.88
N GLU A 201 3.42 -3.48 12.65
CA GLU A 201 3.79 -3.98 13.98
C GLU A 201 4.87 -5.06 13.88
N THR A 202 4.77 -5.97 12.90
CA THR A 202 5.81 -6.98 12.66
C THR A 202 7.16 -6.33 12.32
N LEU A 203 7.17 -5.31 11.47
CA LEU A 203 8.36 -4.53 11.15
C LEU A 203 8.93 -3.85 12.40
N ARG A 204 8.08 -3.23 13.21
CA ARG A 204 8.48 -2.58 14.48
C ARG A 204 9.14 -3.56 15.45
N LEU A 205 8.54 -4.74 15.63
CA LEU A 205 9.06 -5.78 16.52
C LEU A 205 10.39 -6.35 16.01
N ARG A 206 10.54 -6.59 14.70
CA ARG A 206 11.80 -7.06 14.11
C ARG A 206 12.92 -6.02 14.24
N GLU A 207 12.63 -4.75 13.95
CA GLU A 207 13.61 -3.67 14.14
C GLU A 207 14.04 -3.56 15.60
N GLN A 208 13.09 -3.57 16.54
CA GLN A 208 13.38 -3.57 17.98
C GLN A 208 14.28 -4.76 18.38
N ALA A 209 14.00 -5.96 17.88
CA ALA A 209 14.80 -7.15 18.20
C ALA A 209 16.25 -7.01 17.71
N VAL A 210 16.47 -6.48 16.50
CA VAL A 210 17.81 -6.24 15.96
C VAL A 210 18.56 -5.18 16.77
N LYS A 211 17.93 -4.02 17.02
CA LYS A 211 18.53 -2.96 17.85
C LYS A 211 18.87 -3.46 19.24
N THR A 212 17.97 -4.23 19.85
CA THR A 212 18.18 -4.80 21.18
C THR A 212 19.36 -5.78 21.19
N ARG A 213 19.48 -6.66 20.20
CA ARG A 213 20.62 -7.59 20.08
C ARG A 213 21.95 -6.85 19.88
N MET A 214 21.96 -5.79 19.07
CA MET A 214 23.15 -4.94 18.88
C MET A 214 23.54 -4.27 20.20
N ALA A 215 22.58 -3.68 20.90
CA ALA A 215 22.79 -3.05 22.20
C ALA A 215 23.31 -4.04 23.25
N GLU A 216 22.76 -5.27 23.31
CA GLU A 216 23.25 -6.32 24.20
C GLU A 216 24.68 -6.76 23.87
N SER A 217 25.03 -6.85 22.59
CA SER A 217 26.39 -7.20 22.17
C SER A 217 27.38 -6.13 22.56
N ALA A 218 27.09 -4.86 22.22
CA ALA A 218 27.91 -3.71 22.58
C ALA A 218 28.01 -3.55 24.11
N LEU A 219 26.93 -3.75 24.86
CA LEU A 219 26.94 -3.74 26.32
C LEU A 219 27.86 -4.84 26.90
N ARG A 220 27.81 -6.06 26.35
CA ARG A 220 28.69 -7.16 26.78
C ARG A 220 30.16 -6.81 26.54
N GLU A 221 30.47 -6.22 25.40
CA GLU A 221 31.84 -5.80 25.05
C GLU A 221 32.32 -4.63 25.90
N ALA A 222 31.51 -3.58 26.02
CA ALA A 222 31.78 -2.43 26.88
C ALA A 222 32.02 -2.86 28.34
N ARG A 223 31.24 -3.81 28.86
CA ARG A 223 31.46 -4.37 30.21
C ARG A 223 32.80 -5.07 30.39
N ARG A 224 33.39 -5.63 29.32
CA ARG A 224 34.71 -6.28 29.36
C ARG A 224 35.84 -5.25 29.35
N CYS A 225 35.75 -4.23 28.50
CA CYS A 225 36.82 -3.25 28.33
C CYS A 225 36.74 -2.09 29.32
N TYR A 226 35.55 -1.70 29.84
CA TYR A 226 35.42 -0.43 30.59
C TYR A 226 36.41 -0.32 31.73
N ARG A 227 36.74 -1.42 32.44
CA ARG A 227 37.70 -1.45 33.55
C ARG A 227 39.10 -0.99 33.14
N ARG A 228 39.57 -1.34 31.95
CA ARG A 228 40.93 -1.02 31.49
C ARG A 228 40.93 0.17 30.53
N GLU A 229 39.91 0.23 29.68
CA GLU A 229 39.78 1.17 28.57
C GLU A 229 38.39 1.83 28.60
N PRO A 230 38.15 2.77 29.54
CA PRO A 230 36.85 3.42 29.67
C PRO A 230 36.45 4.24 28.44
N VAL A 231 37.42 4.82 27.71
CA VAL A 231 37.15 5.57 26.47
C VAL A 231 36.57 4.67 25.38
N GLN A 232 37.19 3.51 25.15
CA GLN A 232 36.69 2.53 24.17
C GLN A 232 35.27 2.04 24.52
N ALA A 233 35.00 1.80 25.82
CA ALA A 233 33.67 1.43 26.27
C ALA A 233 32.63 2.54 26.01
N ILE A 234 33.02 3.81 26.12
CA ILE A 234 32.14 4.93 25.77
C ILE A 234 31.91 4.95 24.26
N ASP A 235 32.96 4.90 23.45
CA ASP A 235 32.85 4.92 21.98
C ASP A 235 31.91 3.83 21.44
N LEU A 236 32.00 2.61 21.99
CA LEU A 236 31.12 1.49 21.63
C LEU A 236 29.64 1.75 21.95
N LEU A 237 29.36 2.44 23.06
CA LEU A 237 27.99 2.68 23.51
C LEU A 237 27.38 3.94 22.88
N GLU A 238 28.16 4.98 22.61
CA GLU A 238 27.69 6.23 21.99
C GLU A 238 27.19 6.01 20.56
N ALA A 239 27.76 5.05 19.83
CA ALA A 239 27.37 4.72 18.47
C ALA A 239 25.98 4.05 18.38
N LEU A 240 25.37 3.67 19.50
CA LEU A 240 24.10 2.95 19.52
C LEU A 240 22.90 3.90 19.38
N ASP A 241 22.00 3.57 18.46
CA ASP A 241 20.64 4.11 18.47
C ASP A 241 19.79 3.34 19.50
N LEU A 242 19.50 4.01 20.62
CA LEU A 242 18.69 3.45 21.70
C LEU A 242 17.17 3.61 21.47
N ASP A 243 16.76 4.32 20.42
CA ASP A 243 15.34 4.54 20.14
C ASP A 243 14.67 3.24 19.68
N GLY A 244 13.69 2.79 20.48
CA GLY A 244 12.96 1.54 20.25
C GLY A 244 13.63 0.29 20.84
N VAL A 245 14.76 0.41 21.53
CA VAL A 245 15.36 -0.72 22.27
C VAL A 245 14.50 -1.08 23.49
N VAL A 246 14.50 -2.36 23.89
CA VAL A 246 13.83 -2.81 25.13
C VAL A 246 14.34 -2.00 26.32
N GLU A 247 13.42 -1.46 27.10
CA GLU A 247 13.70 -0.48 28.16
C GLU A 247 14.77 -0.96 29.15
N GLU A 248 14.72 -2.23 29.53
CA GLU A 248 15.70 -2.83 30.44
C GLU A 248 17.14 -2.80 29.88
N ILE A 249 17.31 -3.12 28.60
CA ILE A 249 18.62 -3.08 27.94
C ILE A 249 19.10 -1.65 27.80
N ALA A 250 18.23 -0.72 27.38
CA ALA A 250 18.57 0.70 27.30
C ALA A 250 19.04 1.26 28.66
N ARG A 251 18.38 0.87 29.76
CA ARG A 251 18.78 1.22 31.13
C ARG A 251 20.17 0.68 31.48
N HIS A 252 20.46 -0.57 31.12
CA HIS A 252 21.77 -1.19 31.36
C HIS A 252 22.89 -0.55 30.53
N VAL A 253 22.63 -0.23 29.27
CA VAL A 253 23.55 0.52 28.40
C VAL A 253 23.85 1.88 29.00
N TYR A 254 22.83 2.64 29.35
CA TYR A 254 22.96 3.95 29.97
C TYR A 254 23.78 3.90 31.27
N GLY A 255 23.49 2.94 32.15
CA GLY A 255 24.23 2.76 33.40
C GLY A 255 25.71 2.42 33.17
N CYS A 256 26.01 1.55 32.19
CA CYS A 256 27.37 1.19 31.83
C CYS A 256 28.15 2.38 31.25
N TRP A 257 27.52 3.14 30.35
CA TRP A 257 28.07 4.36 29.77
C TRP A 257 28.40 5.40 30.84
N LEU A 258 27.46 5.68 31.75
CA LEU A 258 27.67 6.65 32.83
C LEU A 258 28.79 6.22 33.77
N HIS A 259 28.89 4.92 34.07
CA HIS A 259 29.96 4.40 34.90
C HIS A 259 31.33 4.48 34.21
N ALA A 260 31.39 4.24 32.90
CA ALA A 260 32.61 4.44 32.12
C ALA A 260 33.04 5.91 32.14
N CYS A 261 32.10 6.86 31.98
CA CYS A 261 32.37 8.30 32.05
C CYS A 261 32.93 8.72 33.41
N ARG A 262 32.36 8.24 34.52
CA ARG A 262 32.89 8.52 35.88
C ARG A 262 34.33 8.07 36.04
N ARG A 263 34.71 6.96 35.41
CA ARG A 263 36.06 6.41 35.51
C ARG A 263 37.11 7.15 34.68
N LEU A 264 36.70 8.08 33.81
CA LEU A 264 37.62 9.01 33.16
C LEU A 264 38.20 10.05 34.13
N GLY A 265 37.64 10.20 35.34
CA GLY A 265 38.18 11.12 36.35
C GLY A 265 38.05 12.60 35.95
N LEU A 266 37.01 12.93 35.18
CA LEU A 266 36.77 14.29 34.68
C LEU A 266 36.37 15.22 35.82
N LEU A 267 37.32 16.02 36.31
CA LEU A 267 37.11 16.97 37.40
C LEU A 267 36.13 18.08 36.98
N ALA A 268 35.15 18.36 37.83
CA ALA A 268 34.08 19.33 37.57
C ALA A 268 33.15 19.00 36.38
N ALA A 269 33.15 17.76 35.89
CA ALA A 269 32.18 17.32 34.90
C ALA A 269 30.75 17.37 35.45
N ILE A 270 29.82 17.71 34.57
CA ILE A 270 28.38 17.61 34.83
C ILE A 270 27.77 16.56 33.90
N HIS A 271 26.69 15.98 34.38
CA HIS A 271 25.87 15.01 33.69
C HIS A 271 24.47 15.59 33.49
N TYR A 272 24.02 15.61 32.25
CA TYR A 272 22.74 16.13 31.81
C TYR A 272 21.87 15.00 31.26
N THR A 273 20.61 14.92 31.72
CA THR A 273 19.66 13.85 31.36
C THR A 273 18.33 14.46 30.95
N PRO A 274 18.08 14.69 29.65
CA PRO A 274 16.82 15.25 29.17
C PRO A 274 15.69 14.22 29.05
N ALA A 275 16.01 12.93 28.90
CA ALA A 275 15.03 11.88 28.68
C ALA A 275 15.54 10.50 29.14
N PHE A 276 14.65 9.51 29.15
CA PHE A 276 14.99 8.13 29.52
C PHE A 276 16.11 7.58 28.62
N ALA A 277 17.15 7.01 29.25
CA ALA A 277 18.33 6.44 28.59
C ALA A 277 19.06 7.39 27.60
N LYS A 278 18.86 8.71 27.73
CA LYS A 278 19.52 9.73 26.91
C LYS A 278 20.23 10.71 27.82
N GLY A 279 21.47 11.04 27.50
CA GLY A 279 22.25 11.94 28.36
C GLY A 279 23.56 12.41 27.73
N ALA A 280 24.15 13.42 28.36
CA ALA A 280 25.45 13.95 27.98
C ALA A 280 26.30 14.22 29.23
N VAL A 281 27.60 14.04 29.10
CA VAL A 281 28.62 14.46 30.05
C VAL A 281 29.36 15.64 29.47
N LEU A 282 29.41 16.73 30.23
CA LEU A 282 30.01 17.99 29.81
C LEU A 282 31.09 18.45 30.78
N MET A 283 32.07 19.18 30.27
CA MET A 283 33.16 19.79 31.02
C MET A 283 33.13 21.31 30.86
N PRO A 284 33.59 22.08 31.88
CA PRO A 284 33.73 23.51 31.72
C PRO A 284 34.85 23.82 30.72
N ALA A 285 34.57 24.67 29.75
CA ALA A 285 35.54 25.21 28.81
C ALA A 285 36.08 26.57 29.30
N GLU A 286 37.22 27.00 28.76
CA GLU A 286 37.89 28.25 29.14
C GLU A 286 37.04 29.51 28.89
N ASP A 287 36.12 29.45 27.91
CA ASP A 287 35.21 30.53 27.54
C ASP A 287 33.96 30.63 28.44
N GLY A 288 33.92 29.85 29.53
CA GLY A 288 32.79 29.79 30.47
C GLY A 288 31.58 29.01 29.95
N ARG A 289 31.69 28.35 28.78
CA ARG A 289 30.67 27.43 28.27
C ARG A 289 30.94 25.99 28.71
N TRP A 290 29.97 25.12 28.48
CA TRP A 290 30.08 23.69 28.75
C TRP A 290 30.30 22.94 27.45
N GLU A 291 31.38 22.18 27.37
CA GLU A 291 31.76 21.38 26.21
C GLU A 291 31.35 19.92 26.41
N VAL A 292 30.68 19.34 25.42
CA VAL A 292 30.29 17.92 25.44
C VAL A 292 31.53 17.05 25.31
N VAL A 293 31.76 16.20 26.30
CA VAL A 293 32.82 15.18 26.27
C VAL A 293 32.26 13.85 25.76
N SER A 294 31.01 13.56 26.11
CA SER A 294 30.36 12.30 25.76
C SER A 294 28.84 12.48 25.70
N ALA A 295 28.17 11.81 24.77
CA ALA A 295 26.72 11.87 24.61
C ALA A 295 26.14 10.55 24.13
N LEU A 296 25.01 10.15 24.72
CA LEU A 296 24.31 8.91 24.43
C LEU A 296 22.86 9.21 24.06
N GLY A 297 22.45 8.79 22.85
CA GLY A 297 21.07 8.90 22.38
C GLY A 297 20.56 10.33 22.13
N LEU A 298 21.46 11.32 22.06
CA LEU A 298 21.14 12.72 21.78
C LEU A 298 21.63 13.11 20.39
N SER A 299 20.71 13.27 19.44
CA SER A 299 21.04 13.73 18.10
C SER A 299 21.64 15.14 18.15
N HIS A 300 22.72 15.36 17.39
CA HIS A 300 23.45 16.63 17.28
C HIS A 300 24.25 17.06 18.52
N TRP A 301 24.35 16.24 19.57
CA TRP A 301 25.22 16.47 20.73
C TRP A 301 26.54 15.74 20.51
N GLU A 302 27.39 16.32 19.65
CA GLU A 302 28.70 15.74 19.31
C GLU A 302 29.78 16.21 20.29
N ARG A 303 30.85 15.42 20.43
CA ARG A 303 32.02 15.79 21.25
C ARG A 303 32.60 17.12 20.76
N GLY A 304 32.97 18.00 21.69
CA GLY A 304 33.47 19.34 21.38
C GLY A 304 32.39 20.39 21.18
N ARG A 305 31.11 20.00 21.07
CA ARG A 305 30.01 20.98 20.97
C ARG A 305 29.83 21.72 22.28
N ARG A 306 29.65 23.04 22.21
CA ARG A 306 29.56 23.93 23.38
C ARG A 306 28.16 24.47 23.62
N PHE A 307 27.77 24.55 24.88
CA PHE A 307 26.46 25.03 25.33
C PHE A 307 26.61 26.10 26.40
N ALA A 308 25.69 27.06 26.38
CA ALA A 308 25.60 28.06 27.44
C ALA A 308 25.08 27.41 28.74
N PRO A 309 25.56 27.83 29.92
CA PRO A 309 25.11 27.26 31.20
C PRO A 309 23.59 27.29 31.40
N GLN A 310 22.92 28.33 30.89
CA GLN A 310 21.46 28.50 31.03
C GLN A 310 20.66 27.43 30.27
N ALA A 311 21.25 26.79 29.25
CA ALA A 311 20.60 25.74 28.46
C ALA A 311 20.61 24.37 29.17
N LEU A 312 21.43 24.20 30.21
CA LEU A 312 21.66 22.92 30.89
C LEU A 312 20.91 22.84 32.23
N ARG A 313 19.65 23.28 32.25
CA ARG A 313 18.81 23.19 33.46
C ARG A 313 18.65 21.73 33.90
N GLY A 314 18.94 21.46 35.17
CA GLY A 314 18.82 20.12 35.75
C GLY A 314 20.06 19.23 35.58
N ALA A 315 21.15 19.75 35.01
CA ALA A 315 22.44 19.06 35.03
C ALA A 315 22.93 18.86 36.48
N ARG A 316 23.52 17.70 36.74
CA ARG A 316 24.02 17.30 38.06
C ARG A 316 25.52 17.04 38.00
N PRO A 317 26.28 17.20 39.09
CA PRO A 317 27.68 16.81 39.11
C PRO A 317 27.87 15.34 38.73
N LEU A 318 28.90 15.05 37.93
CA LEU A 318 29.31 13.69 37.62
C LEU A 318 30.11 13.14 38.82
N THR A 319 29.41 12.77 39.88
CA THR A 319 29.97 12.00 41.01
C THR A 319 29.92 10.50 40.72
#